data_AF-A0A6V8KK17-F1
#
_entry.id   AF-A0A6V8KK17-F1
#
_cell.length_a   1.000
_cell.length_b   1.000
_cell.length_c   1.000
_cell.angle_alpha   90.00
_cell.angle_beta   90.00
_cell.angle_gamma   90.00
#
_symmetry.space_group_name_H-M   'P 1'
#
loop_
_entity.id
_entity.type
_entity.pdbx_description
1 polymer ?
#
loop_
_entity_poly.entity_id
_entity_poly.type
_entity_poly.pdbx_seq_one_letter_code
_entity_poly.pdbx_strand_id
1 'polypeptide(L)'
;MLAVELRTDPVPLVVSVATFDELRERAREAEAVHRHLRKSMPQLDDGNAVILRRIFRNCDQIKNILRRDAVARAVEGGVERDASPEFSLPLTADELITVRKVWEVGIEQILMQTVAQLDGDIVTRVDMAHAVASRDQVQHLHQGTLQIALAHWQFMFQTLAQMTSSAFRSFLAR
;
A
#
# COMPACT_ATOMS: atom_id res chain seq x y z
N MET A 1 -31.55 9.45 13.09
CA MET A 1 -30.92 10.01 11.87
C MET A 1 -29.78 10.90 12.36
N LEU A 2 -28.56 10.37 12.44
CA LEU A 2 -27.38 11.15 12.84
C LEU A 2 -26.94 11.96 11.62
N ALA A 3 -27.15 13.27 11.65
CA ALA A 3 -26.59 14.17 10.67
C ALA A 3 -25.06 14.18 10.88
N VAL A 4 -24.33 13.51 10.00
CA VAL A 4 -22.87 13.69 9.92
C VAL A 4 -22.67 15.02 9.22
N GLU A 5 -22.38 16.08 9.98
CA GLU A 5 -21.94 17.34 9.39
C GLU A 5 -20.63 17.08 8.63
N LEU A 6 -20.70 17.17 7.30
CA LEU A 6 -19.52 17.10 6.44
C LEU A 6 -18.69 18.35 6.68
N ARG A 7 -17.70 18.24 7.56
CA ARG A 7 -16.78 19.32 7.88
C ARG A 7 -15.84 19.56 6.69
N THR A 8 -16.10 20.63 5.93
CA THR A 8 -15.28 21.07 4.79
C THR A 8 -14.23 22.09 5.23
N ASP A 9 -13.43 21.76 6.24
CA ASP A 9 -12.32 22.62 6.62
C ASP A 9 -11.35 22.75 5.43
N PRO A 10 -10.75 23.93 5.21
CA PRO A 10 -9.75 24.10 4.15
C PRO A 10 -8.60 23.12 4.36
N VAL A 11 -8.18 22.47 3.27
CA VAL A 11 -7.07 21.51 3.30
C VAL A 11 -5.83 22.24 3.83
N PRO A 12 -5.18 21.75 4.90
CA PRO A 12 -4.04 22.43 5.49
C PRO A 12 -2.91 22.54 4.46
N LEU A 13 -2.34 23.74 4.33
CA LEU A 13 -1.18 24.03 3.45
C LEU A 13 0.10 23.32 3.91
N VAL A 14 0.17 23.01 5.21
CA VAL A 14 1.30 22.33 5.85
C VAL A 14 0.79 21.04 6.48
N VAL A 15 1.34 19.91 6.05
CA VAL A 15 1.00 18.60 6.59
C VAL A 15 1.90 18.28 7.77
N SER A 16 1.31 17.93 8.91
CA SER A 16 2.01 17.58 10.15
C SER A 16 1.63 16.20 10.66
N VAL A 17 2.32 15.70 11.69
CA VAL A 17 1.95 14.45 12.40
C VAL A 17 0.50 14.52 12.89
N ALA A 18 0.04 15.68 13.39
CA ALA A 18 -1.31 15.88 13.87
C ALA A 18 -2.36 15.73 12.75
N THR A 19 -2.03 16.14 11.52
CA THR A 19 -2.89 15.95 10.33
C THR A 19 -3.15 14.45 10.08
N PHE A 20 -2.12 13.62 10.24
CA PHE A 20 -2.28 12.16 10.11
C PHE A 20 -3.04 11.54 11.28
N ASP A 21 -2.93 12.08 12.49
CA ASP A 21 -3.73 11.63 13.64
C ASP A 21 -5.23 11.90 13.41
N GLU A 22 -5.58 13.08 12.91
CA GLU A 22 -6.96 13.42 12.59
C GLU A 22 -7.52 12.53 11.46
N LEU A 23 -6.77 12.36 10.36
CA LEU A 23 -7.19 11.50 9.26
C LEU A 23 -7.36 10.03 9.72
N ARG A 24 -6.46 9.56 10.59
CA ARG A 24 -6.51 8.21 11.16
C ARG A 24 -7.79 7.98 11.96
N GLU A 25 -8.14 8.90 12.87
CA GLU A 25 -9.36 8.75 13.68
C GLU A 25 -10.63 8.86 12.83
N ARG A 26 -10.70 9.81 11.89
CA ARG A 26 -11.83 9.92 10.95
C ARG A 26 -12.01 8.65 10.13
N ALA A 27 -10.92 8.08 9.59
CA ALA A 27 -10.99 6.84 8.83
C ALA A 27 -11.43 5.64 9.69
N ARG A 28 -10.99 5.59 10.96
CA ARG A 28 -11.39 4.55 11.91
C ARG A 28 -12.87 4.64 12.27
N GLU A 29 -13.39 5.83 12.55
CA GLU A 29 -14.81 6.06 12.83
C GLU A 29 -15.68 5.71 11.63
N ALA A 30 -15.30 6.19 10.44
CA ALA A 30 -15.99 5.85 9.20
C ALA A 30 -16.01 4.34 8.94
N GLU A 31 -14.91 3.62 9.22
CA GLU A 31 -14.85 2.16 9.07
C GLU A 31 -15.82 1.45 10.01
N ALA A 32 -15.89 1.89 11.27
CA ALA A 32 -16.80 1.33 12.26
C ALA A 32 -18.26 1.55 11.87
N VAL A 33 -18.61 2.75 11.41
CA VAL A 33 -19.95 3.08 10.89
C VAL A 33 -20.27 2.23 9.67
N HIS A 34 -19.35 2.12 8.70
CA HIS A 34 -19.55 1.30 7.49
C HIS A 34 -19.82 -0.16 7.84
N ARG A 35 -19.06 -0.74 8.78
CA ARG A 35 -19.30 -2.10 9.26
C ARG A 35 -20.63 -2.27 9.96
N HIS A 36 -21.07 -1.27 10.72
CA HIS A 36 -22.38 -1.31 11.36
C HIS A 36 -23.50 -1.27 10.31
N LEU A 37 -23.43 -0.34 9.34
CA LEU A 37 -24.40 -0.24 8.26
C LEU A 37 -24.50 -1.51 7.44
N ARG A 38 -23.37 -2.18 7.17
CA ARG A 38 -23.34 -3.46 6.44
C ARG A 38 -24.13 -4.57 7.13
N LYS A 39 -24.22 -4.57 8.46
CA LYS A 39 -25.07 -5.55 9.19
C LYS A 39 -26.55 -5.40 8.84
N SER A 40 -26.98 -4.17 8.56
CA SER A 40 -28.36 -3.84 8.17
C SER A 40 -28.56 -3.79 6.65
N MET A 41 -27.48 -3.64 5.88
CA MET A 41 -27.47 -3.56 4.42
C MET A 41 -26.41 -4.50 3.84
N PRO A 42 -26.71 -5.82 3.72
CA PRO A 42 -25.74 -6.83 3.27
C PRO A 42 -25.16 -6.58 1.87
N GLN A 43 -25.89 -5.84 1.04
CA GLN A 43 -25.49 -5.44 -0.33
C GLN A 43 -24.43 -4.34 -0.37
N LEU A 44 -24.06 -3.74 0.78
CA LEU A 44 -23.04 -2.71 0.85
C LEU A 44 -21.65 -3.34 0.62
N ASP A 45 -20.91 -2.79 -0.35
CA ASP A 45 -19.56 -3.24 -0.69
C ASP A 45 -18.60 -3.13 0.51
N ASP A 46 -17.78 -4.17 0.72
CA ASP A 46 -16.75 -4.18 1.77
C ASP A 46 -15.47 -3.46 1.33
N GLY A 47 -15.31 -3.17 0.05
CA GLY A 47 -14.16 -2.45 -0.52
C GLY A 47 -13.88 -1.14 0.23
N ASN A 48 -14.94 -0.38 0.53
CA ASN A 48 -14.82 0.88 1.29
C ASN A 48 -14.26 0.67 2.70
N ALA A 49 -14.69 -0.38 3.42
CA ALA A 49 -14.14 -0.68 4.75
C ALA A 49 -12.66 -1.10 4.66
N VAL A 50 -12.27 -1.80 3.60
CA VAL A 50 -10.87 -2.15 3.34
C VAL A 50 -10.04 -0.90 3.06
N ILE A 51 -10.52 0.03 2.23
CA ILE A 51 -9.84 1.29 1.93
C ILE A 51 -9.68 2.12 3.21
N LEU A 52 -10.75 2.32 3.99
CA LEU A 52 -10.68 3.07 5.25
C LEU A 52 -9.67 2.45 6.22
N ARG A 53 -9.63 1.11 6.28
CA ARG A 53 -8.65 0.38 7.07
C ARG A 53 -7.22 0.58 6.59
N ARG A 54 -7.00 0.66 5.28
CA ARG A 54 -5.69 0.98 4.71
C ARG A 54 -5.30 2.42 5.04
N ILE A 55 -6.21 3.38 4.92
CA ILE A 55 -5.94 4.80 5.22
C ILE A 55 -5.39 4.96 6.64
N PHE A 56 -6.06 4.43 7.66
CA PHE A 56 -5.60 4.64 9.04
C PHE A 56 -4.27 3.91 9.33
N ARG A 57 -4.05 2.70 8.78
CA ARG A 57 -2.77 1.97 8.92
C ARG A 57 -1.62 2.72 8.24
N ASN A 58 -1.89 3.29 7.07
CA ASN A 58 -0.92 4.09 6.34
C ASN A 58 -0.58 5.37 7.09
N CYS A 59 -1.56 5.99 7.75
CA CYS A 59 -1.29 7.12 8.65
C CYS A 59 -0.32 6.72 9.77
N ASP A 60 -0.51 5.56 10.40
CA ASP A 60 0.42 5.06 11.43
C ASP A 60 1.83 4.80 10.87
N GLN A 61 1.93 4.23 9.67
CA GLN A 61 3.21 4.02 9.00
C GLN A 61 3.92 5.35 8.68
N ILE A 62 3.21 6.31 8.09
CA ILE A 62 3.78 7.62 7.77
C ILE A 62 4.20 8.36 9.04
N LYS A 63 3.40 8.31 10.11
CA LYS A 63 3.77 8.93 11.39
C LYS A 63 5.06 8.34 11.94
N ASN A 64 5.25 7.02 11.84
CA ASN A 64 6.49 6.39 12.29
C ASN A 64 7.70 6.86 11.47
N ILE A 65 7.53 7.04 10.15
CA ILE A 65 8.56 7.62 9.27
C ILE A 65 8.89 9.06 9.69
N LEU A 66 7.86 9.90 9.87
CA LEU A 66 8.03 11.31 10.24
C LEU A 66 8.67 11.51 11.62
N ARG A 67 8.50 10.54 12.53
CA ARG A 67 9.11 10.56 13.88
C ARG A 67 10.59 10.19 13.91
N ARG A 68 11.15 9.65 12.83
CA ARG A 68 12.57 9.29 12.78
C ARG A 68 13.41 10.57 12.74
N ASP A 69 14.39 10.71 13.64
CA ASP A 69 15.19 11.94 13.84
C ASP A 69 15.75 12.57 12.56
N ALA A 70 16.20 11.76 11.59
CA ALA A 70 16.70 12.27 10.32
C ALA A 70 15.58 12.91 9.47
N VAL A 71 14.40 12.28 9.43
CA VAL A 71 13.23 12.80 8.71
C VAL A 71 12.65 13.99 9.46
N ALA A 72 12.47 13.89 10.78
CA ALA A 72 11.93 14.95 11.63
C ALA A 72 12.69 16.27 11.46
N ARG A 73 14.03 16.22 11.45
CA ARG A 73 14.88 17.40 11.17
C ARG A 73 14.73 17.93 9.75
N ALA A 74 14.55 17.05 8.76
CA ALA A 74 14.32 17.45 7.38
C ALA A 74 12.94 18.11 7.17
N VAL A 75 11.98 17.86 8.07
CA VAL A 75 10.59 18.36 7.99
C VAL A 75 10.23 19.31 9.13
N GLU A 76 11.20 19.93 9.79
CA GLU A 76 10.98 20.73 11.02
C GLU A 76 10.01 21.91 10.82
N GLY A 77 9.82 22.38 9.58
CA GLY A 77 8.81 23.37 9.19
C GLY A 77 7.54 22.81 8.52
N GLY A 78 7.40 21.49 8.48
CA GLY A 78 6.40 20.76 7.70
C GLY A 78 6.80 20.58 6.24
N VAL A 79 6.01 19.78 5.51
CA VAL A 79 6.20 19.57 4.08
C VAL A 79 5.07 20.30 3.35
N GLU A 80 5.44 21.29 2.54
CA GLU A 80 4.50 21.97 1.66
C GLU A 80 4.05 21.01 0.55
N ARG A 81 2.80 21.17 0.11
CA ARG A 81 2.21 20.33 -0.94
C ARG A 81 2.96 20.42 -2.27
N ASP A 82 3.54 21.58 -2.56
CA ASP A 82 4.26 21.89 -3.80
C ASP A 82 5.77 21.95 -3.59
N ALA A 83 6.29 21.15 -2.65
CA ALA A 83 7.73 21.05 -2.41
C ALA A 83 8.48 20.76 -3.73
N SER A 84 9.53 21.55 -3.99
CA SER A 84 10.38 21.43 -5.18
C SER A 84 10.90 20.00 -5.37
N PRO A 85 11.13 19.52 -6.60
CA PRO A 85 11.82 18.24 -6.86
C PRO A 85 13.18 18.10 -6.17
N GLU A 86 13.79 19.22 -5.77
CA GLU A 86 15.06 19.26 -5.03
C GLU A 86 14.90 18.93 -3.53
N PHE A 87 13.67 18.91 -3.03
CA PHE A 87 13.36 18.50 -1.66
C PHE A 87 13.46 16.98 -1.52
N SER A 88 14.54 16.51 -0.91
CA SER A 88 14.78 15.10 -0.66
C SER A 88 14.62 14.79 0.83
N LEU A 89 13.74 13.84 1.13
CA LEU A 89 13.63 13.27 2.46
C LEU A 89 14.66 12.14 2.63
N PRO A 90 15.34 12.05 3.78
CA PRO A 90 16.38 11.04 4.00
C PRO A 90 15.80 9.64 4.28
N LEU A 91 14.85 9.18 3.46
CA LEU A 91 14.11 7.91 3.60
C LEU A 91 15.01 6.70 3.34
N THR A 92 14.78 5.61 4.09
CA THR A 92 15.34 4.31 3.72
C THR A 92 14.60 3.72 2.51
N ALA A 93 15.16 2.68 1.89
CA ALA A 93 14.50 2.00 0.77
C ALA A 93 13.10 1.47 1.15
N ASP A 94 12.96 0.89 2.35
CA ASP A 94 11.68 0.36 2.85
C ASP A 94 10.65 1.45 3.12
N GLU A 95 11.10 2.60 3.63
CA GLU A 95 10.24 3.76 3.88
C GLU A 95 9.78 4.39 2.55
N LEU A 96 10.66 4.47 1.55
CA LEU A 96 10.31 4.94 0.21
C LEU A 96 9.26 4.03 -0.46
N ILE A 97 9.42 2.71 -0.34
CA ILE A 97 8.43 1.73 -0.81
C ILE A 97 7.10 1.92 -0.08
N THR A 98 7.15 2.13 1.24
CA THR A 98 5.96 2.43 2.05
C THR A 98 5.24 3.66 1.52
N VAL A 99 5.92 4.80 1.36
CA VAL A 99 5.33 6.05 0.85
C VAL A 99 4.70 5.86 -0.52
N ARG A 100 5.39 5.16 -1.44
CA ARG A 100 4.85 4.84 -2.77
C ARG A 100 3.56 4.03 -2.69
N LYS A 101 3.52 3.00 -1.85
CA LYS A 101 2.31 2.18 -1.63
C LYS A 101 1.17 2.97 -1.00
N VAL A 102 1.47 3.97 -0.16
CA VAL A 102 0.43 4.85 0.39
C VAL A 102 -0.20 5.71 -0.71
N TRP A 103 0.59 6.19 -1.66
CA TRP A 103 0.10 7.00 -2.79
C TRP A 103 -0.93 6.26 -3.67
N GLU A 104 -0.86 4.92 -3.68
CA GLU A 104 -1.76 4.08 -4.47
C GLU A 104 -3.11 3.82 -3.78
N VAL A 105 -3.33 4.28 -2.54
CA VAL A 105 -4.61 4.07 -1.85
C VAL A 105 -5.74 4.83 -2.53
N GLY A 106 -6.81 4.10 -2.88
CA GLY A 106 -8.04 4.67 -3.42
C GLY A 106 -8.00 4.95 -4.93
N ILE A 107 -6.85 4.81 -5.58
CA ILE A 107 -6.74 4.83 -7.05
C ILE A 107 -6.87 3.44 -7.67
N GLU A 108 -6.76 2.39 -6.86
CA GLU A 108 -6.80 1.01 -7.31
C GLU A 108 -8.04 0.27 -6.77
N GLN A 109 -8.59 -0.60 -7.63
CA GLN A 109 -9.57 -1.58 -7.25
C GLN A 109 -8.97 -2.98 -7.43
N ILE A 110 -8.81 -3.71 -6.34
CA ILE A 110 -8.19 -5.03 -6.34
C ILE A 110 -9.25 -6.09 -6.67
N LEU A 111 -9.32 -6.48 -7.95
CA LEU A 111 -10.26 -7.52 -8.40
C LEU A 111 -9.74 -8.94 -8.12
N MET A 112 -8.43 -9.13 -8.28
CA MET A 112 -7.74 -10.40 -8.03
C MET A 112 -6.38 -10.13 -7.40
N GLN A 113 -5.98 -10.97 -6.45
CA GLN A 113 -4.67 -10.90 -5.82
C GLN A 113 -4.16 -12.31 -5.55
N THR A 114 -2.96 -12.62 -6.02
CA THR A 114 -2.25 -13.86 -5.64
C THR A 114 -1.05 -13.52 -4.79
N VAL A 115 -0.92 -14.20 -3.66
CA VAL A 115 0.24 -14.13 -2.77
C VAL A 115 0.90 -15.50 -2.74
N ALA A 116 2.15 -15.56 -3.17
CA ALA A 116 3.01 -16.73 -2.98
C ALA A 116 3.87 -16.51 -1.73
N GLN A 117 3.74 -17.40 -0.76
CA GLN A 117 4.50 -17.38 0.49
C GLN A 117 5.78 -18.22 0.35
N LEU A 118 6.78 -17.92 1.18
CA LEU A 118 8.11 -18.57 1.10
C LEU A 118 8.08 -20.06 1.44
N ASP A 119 7.06 -20.51 2.17
CA ASP A 119 6.78 -21.92 2.47
C ASP A 119 6.09 -22.67 1.31
N GLY A 120 5.77 -21.96 0.24
CA GLY A 120 5.14 -22.51 -0.96
C GLY A 120 3.62 -22.39 -0.97
N ASP A 121 2.98 -21.78 0.03
CA ASP A 121 1.53 -21.54 -0.02
C ASP A 121 1.19 -20.47 -1.07
N ILE A 122 0.15 -20.71 -1.85
CA ILE A 122 -0.32 -19.81 -2.91
C ILE A 122 -1.79 -19.49 -2.67
N VAL A 123 -2.04 -18.29 -2.17
CA VAL A 123 -3.40 -17.81 -1.89
C VAL A 123 -3.84 -16.85 -2.96
N THR A 124 -4.94 -17.18 -3.66
CA THR A 124 -5.60 -16.25 -4.59
C THR A 124 -6.91 -15.75 -4.00
N ARG A 125 -7.03 -14.43 -3.85
CA ARG A 125 -8.26 -13.74 -3.43
C ARG A 125 -8.92 -13.12 -4.65
N VAL A 126 -10.24 -13.23 -4.72
CA VAL A 126 -11.06 -12.67 -5.81
C VAL A 126 -12.18 -11.84 -5.20
N ASP A 127 -12.33 -10.60 -5.66
CA ASP A 127 -13.49 -9.79 -5.33
C ASP A 127 -14.68 -10.19 -6.22
N MET A 128 -15.50 -11.08 -5.68
CA MET A 128 -16.66 -11.62 -6.39
C MET A 128 -17.75 -10.59 -6.68
N ALA A 129 -17.80 -9.46 -5.95
CA ALA A 129 -18.78 -8.42 -6.21
C ALA A 129 -18.53 -7.70 -7.55
N HIS A 130 -17.26 -7.69 -7.99
CA HIS A 130 -16.83 -6.96 -9.18
C HIS A 130 -16.34 -7.88 -10.31
N ALA A 131 -16.09 -9.17 -10.02
CA ALA A 131 -15.60 -10.13 -11.01
C ALA A 131 -16.65 -10.67 -12.00
N VAL A 132 -17.94 -10.34 -11.86
CA VAL A 132 -19.03 -11.05 -12.58
C VAL A 132 -19.11 -10.71 -14.07
N ALA A 133 -18.83 -9.46 -14.46
CA ALA A 133 -19.04 -9.00 -15.84
C ALA A 133 -17.86 -9.32 -16.80
N SER A 134 -16.65 -9.54 -16.27
CA SER A 134 -15.41 -9.70 -17.06
C SER A 134 -14.51 -10.83 -16.55
N ARG A 135 -15.08 -11.81 -15.85
CA ARG A 135 -14.35 -12.86 -15.11
C ARG A 135 -13.23 -13.51 -15.91
N ASP A 136 -13.53 -13.95 -17.13
CA ASP A 136 -12.57 -14.67 -17.96
C ASP A 136 -11.41 -13.75 -18.41
N GLN A 137 -11.71 -12.50 -18.79
CA GLN A 137 -10.69 -11.53 -19.20
C GLN A 137 -9.79 -11.14 -18.03
N VAL A 138 -10.37 -10.87 -16.85
CA VAL A 138 -9.62 -10.53 -15.64
C VAL A 138 -8.76 -11.71 -15.20
N GLN A 139 -9.29 -12.93 -15.26
CA GLN A 139 -8.55 -14.14 -14.93
C GLN A 139 -7.41 -14.41 -15.92
N HIS A 140 -7.63 -14.25 -17.22
CA HIS A 140 -6.58 -14.39 -18.23
C HIS A 140 -5.48 -13.35 -18.06
N LEU A 141 -5.84 -12.08 -17.84
CA LEU A 141 -4.88 -11.01 -17.57
C LEU A 141 -4.06 -11.33 -16.32
N HIS A 142 -4.74 -11.72 -15.23
CA HIS A 142 -4.11 -12.10 -13.96
C HIS A 142 -3.13 -13.26 -14.13
N GLN A 143 -3.53 -14.33 -14.82
CA GLN A 143 -2.65 -15.45 -15.13
C GLN A 143 -1.42 -15.02 -15.94
N GLY A 144 -1.59 -14.14 -16.93
CA GLY A 144 -0.48 -13.58 -17.70
C GLY A 144 0.49 -12.80 -16.82
N THR A 145 -0.02 -11.93 -15.93
CA THR A 145 0.81 -11.19 -14.97
C THR A 145 1.56 -12.11 -14.01
N LEU A 146 0.92 -13.20 -13.55
CA LEU A 146 1.59 -14.19 -12.68
C LEU A 146 2.73 -14.91 -13.39
N GLN A 147 2.54 -15.32 -14.65
CA GLN A 147 3.60 -15.96 -15.43
C GLN A 147 4.80 -15.03 -15.61
N ILE A 148 4.55 -13.76 -15.93
CA ILE A 148 5.60 -12.74 -16.05
C ILE A 148 6.34 -12.56 -14.72
N ALA A 149 5.62 -12.42 -13.60
CA ALA A 149 6.22 -12.27 -12.28
C ALA A 149 7.09 -13.48 -11.89
N LEU A 150 6.60 -14.70 -12.13
CA LEU A 150 7.35 -15.93 -11.88
C LEU A 150 8.62 -16.02 -12.74
N ALA A 151 8.54 -15.64 -14.02
CA ALA A 151 9.70 -15.60 -14.91
C ALA A 151 10.78 -14.63 -14.40
N HIS A 152 10.38 -13.44 -13.91
CA HIS A 152 11.32 -12.49 -13.32
C HIS A 152 11.97 -13.02 -12.04
N TRP A 153 11.20 -13.69 -11.17
CA TRP A 153 11.75 -14.35 -9.98
C TRP A 153 12.75 -15.45 -10.33
N GLN A 154 12.41 -16.31 -11.29
CA GLN A 154 13.30 -17.36 -11.77
C GLN A 154 14.60 -16.77 -12.33
N PHE A 155 14.50 -15.72 -13.14
CA PHE A 155 15.66 -15.01 -13.67
C PHE A 155 16.56 -14.47 -12.55
N MET A 156 16.00 -13.79 -11.55
CA MET A 156 16.76 -13.26 -10.43
C MET A 156 17.51 -14.34 -9.64
N PHE A 157 16.85 -15.47 -9.34
CA PHE A 157 17.51 -16.58 -8.65
C PHE A 157 18.60 -17.24 -9.50
N GLN A 158 18.37 -17.38 -10.81
CA GLN A 158 19.40 -17.88 -11.73
C GLN A 158 20.61 -16.94 -11.78
N THR A 159 20.39 -15.62 -11.87
CA THR A 159 21.47 -14.63 -11.83
C THR A 159 22.25 -14.73 -10.51
N LEU A 160 21.57 -14.83 -9.38
CA LEU A 160 22.21 -14.98 -8.07
C LEU A 160 23.05 -16.26 -8.01
N ALA A 161 22.52 -17.40 -8.46
CA ALA A 161 23.23 -18.68 -8.49
C ALA A 161 24.47 -18.64 -9.41
N GLN A 162 24.38 -17.92 -10.54
CA GLN A 162 25.52 -17.72 -11.43
C GLN A 162 26.60 -16.86 -10.77
N MET A 163 26.23 -15.77 -10.09
CA MET A 163 27.17 -14.92 -9.37
C MET A 163 27.90 -15.68 -8.24
N THR A 164 27.16 -16.45 -7.43
CA THR A 164 27.75 -17.24 -6.34
C THR A 164 28.65 -18.36 -6.85
N SER A 165 28.25 -19.07 -7.92
CA SER A 165 29.08 -20.11 -8.53
C SER A 165 30.36 -19.55 -9.18
N SER A 166 30.31 -18.34 -9.72
CA SER A 166 31.48 -17.64 -10.27
C SER A 166 32.44 -17.22 -9.17
N ALA A 167 31.91 -16.61 -8.10
CA ALA A 167 32.70 -16.21 -6.94
C ALA A 167 33.37 -17.40 -6.24
N PHE A 168 32.64 -18.52 -6.08
CA PHE A 168 33.18 -19.75 -5.49
C PHE A 168 34.29 -20.37 -6.35
N ARG A 169 34.10 -20.42 -7.68
CA ARG A 169 35.16 -20.86 -8.61
C ARG A 169 36.39 -19.96 -8.55
N SER A 170 36.22 -18.65 -8.48
CA SER A 170 37.33 -17.70 -8.36
C SER A 170 38.06 -17.82 -7.01
N PHE A 171 37.37 -18.19 -5.94
CA PHE A 171 37.96 -18.38 -4.62
C PHE A 171 38.75 -19.70 -4.54
N LEU A 172 38.23 -20.79 -5.12
CA LEU A 172 38.94 -22.08 -5.18
C LEU A 172 40.10 -22.12 -6.18
N ALA A 173 40.15 -21.18 -7.13
CA ALA A 173 41.25 -21.03 -8.08
C ALA A 173 42.42 -20.18 -7.54
N ARG A 174 42.34 -19.70 -6.29
CA ARG A 174 43.42 -19.05 -5.54
C ARG A 174 44.00 -20.00 -4.51
#